data_AF-A0A4R4XBJ5-F1
#
_entry.id   AF-A0A4R4XBJ5-F1
#
_cell.length_a   1.000
_cell.length_b   1.000
_cell.length_c   1.000
_cell.angle_alpha   90.00
_cell.angle_beta   90.00
_cell.angle_gamma   90.00
#
_symmetry.space_group_name_H-M   'P 1'
#
loop_
_entity.id
_entity.type
_entity.pdbx_description
1 polymer ?
#
loop_
_entity_poly.entity_id
_entity_poly.type
_entity_poly.pdbx_seq_one_letter_code
_entity_poly.pdbx_strand_id
1 'polypeptide(L)'
;MTDQQPAMAPDDVAQAGRVRLAAWLTAEAPGPDLGATPEELADWPAYQVEEFLVFVPPGFANLIFLLSDHGISSFAPSEQTLEQAIAAARPQP
;
A
#
# COMPACT_ATOMS: atom_id res chain seq x y z
N MET A 1 9.61 -5.36 23.45
CA MET A 1 9.51 -4.98 22.03
C MET A 1 8.03 -4.92 21.73
N THR A 2 7.50 -3.76 21.37
CA THR A 2 6.08 -3.63 21.01
C THR A 2 5.87 -4.32 19.68
N ASP A 3 5.23 -5.49 19.75
CA ASP A 3 4.66 -6.21 18.63
C ASP A 3 3.53 -5.35 18.04
N GLN A 4 3.89 -4.33 17.24
CA GLN A 4 2.90 -3.51 16.55
C GLN A 4 2.38 -4.32 15.38
N GLN A 5 1.45 -5.23 15.68
CA GLN A 5 0.61 -5.84 14.67
C GLN A 5 -0.08 -4.76 13.85
N PRO A 6 -0.13 -4.89 12.51
CA PRO A 6 -0.84 -3.95 11.66
C PRO A 6 -2.28 -3.77 12.14
N ALA A 7 -2.64 -2.54 12.47
CA ALA A 7 -4.01 -2.20 12.83
C ALA A 7 -4.75 -1.78 11.56
N MET A 8 -6.04 -2.10 11.46
CA MET A 8 -6.85 -1.61 10.34
C MET A 8 -6.85 -0.07 10.37
N ALA A 9 -6.55 0.54 9.22
CA ALA A 9 -6.47 1.98 9.11
C ALA A 9 -7.87 2.60 9.30
N PRO A 10 -7.98 3.80 9.92
CA PRO A 10 -9.22 4.56 9.94
C PRO A 10 -9.76 4.81 8.53
N ASP A 11 -11.09 4.82 8.35
CA ASP A 11 -11.71 4.93 7.04
C ASP A 11 -11.24 6.15 6.22
N ASP A 12 -11.10 7.33 6.86
CA ASP A 12 -10.60 8.54 6.20
C ASP A 12 -9.15 8.38 5.69
N VAL A 13 -8.30 7.73 6.49
CA VAL A 13 -6.90 7.46 6.14
C VAL A 13 -6.81 6.43 5.02
N ALA A 14 -7.60 5.35 5.11
CA ALA A 14 -7.71 4.34 4.09
C ALA A 14 -8.20 4.96 2.77
N GLN A 15 -9.21 5.84 2.82
CA GLN A 15 -9.74 6.50 1.63
C GLN A 15 -8.71 7.43 0.98
N ALA A 16 -8.02 8.26 1.76
CA ALA A 16 -6.94 9.11 1.25
C ALA A 16 -5.82 8.27 0.62
N GLY A 17 -5.49 7.13 1.23
CA GLY A 17 -4.55 6.15 0.69
C GLY A 17 -4.99 5.56 -0.65
N ARG A 18 -6.26 5.15 -0.78
CA ARG A 18 -6.82 4.62 -2.03
C ARG A 18 -6.74 5.62 -3.16
N VAL A 19 -7.01 6.90 -2.90
CA VAL A 19 -6.87 7.97 -3.90
C VAL A 19 -5.43 8.06 -4.40
N ARG A 20 -4.45 8.04 -3.49
CA ARG A 20 -3.02 8.09 -3.86
C ARG A 20 -2.58 6.83 -4.62
N LEU A 21 -3.01 5.66 -4.15
CA LEU A 21 -2.67 4.39 -4.78
C LEU A 21 -3.28 4.27 -6.18
N ALA A 22 -4.54 4.64 -6.36
CA ALA A 22 -5.22 4.68 -7.65
C ALA A 22 -4.50 5.59 -8.65
N ALA A 23 -4.10 6.79 -8.22
CA ALA A 23 -3.35 7.72 -9.05
C ALA A 23 -1.98 7.15 -9.47
N TRP A 24 -1.27 6.50 -8.54
CA TRP A 24 0.02 5.86 -8.83
C TRP A 24 -0.14 4.66 -9.78
N LEU A 25 -1.09 3.75 -9.53
CA LEU A 25 -1.37 2.61 -10.41
C LEU A 25 -1.75 3.07 -11.82
N THR A 26 -2.52 4.16 -11.93
CA THR A 26 -2.87 4.76 -13.21
C THR A 26 -1.68 5.38 -13.92
N ALA A 27 -0.74 5.99 -13.18
CA ALA A 27 0.48 6.54 -13.75
C ALA A 27 1.44 5.44 -14.25
N GLU A 28 1.49 4.30 -13.56
CA GLU A 28 2.30 3.14 -13.95
C GLU A 28 1.64 2.29 -15.07
N ALA A 29 0.36 2.50 -15.34
CA ALA A 29 -0.38 1.74 -16.34
C ALA A 29 0.14 2.04 -17.76
N PRO A 30 0.34 1.02 -18.61
CA PRO A 30 0.81 1.21 -19.99
C PRO A 30 -0.24 1.85 -20.92
N GLY A 31 -1.45 2.07 -20.43
CA GLY A 31 -2.53 2.74 -21.16
C GLY A 31 -3.62 3.28 -20.22
N PRO A 32 -4.38 4.28 -20.64
CA PRO A 32 -5.37 4.97 -19.80
C PRO A 32 -6.53 4.07 -19.34
N ASP A 33 -6.88 3.04 -20.12
CA ASP A 33 -7.93 2.08 -19.78
C ASP A 33 -7.49 0.99 -18.77
N LEU A 34 -6.20 0.98 -18.40
CA LEU A 34 -5.62 0.01 -17.46
C LEU A 34 -5.29 0.64 -16.10
N GLY A 35 -5.68 1.91 -15.90
CA GLY A 35 -5.57 2.57 -14.61
C GLY A 35 -6.52 1.98 -13.57
N ALA A 36 -6.29 2.33 -12.31
CA ALA A 36 -7.14 1.94 -11.20
C ALA A 36 -7.88 3.15 -10.64
N THR A 37 -9.11 2.95 -10.21
CA THR A 37 -9.92 3.96 -9.52
C THR A 37 -9.99 3.69 -8.02
N PRO A 38 -10.22 4.71 -7.17
CA PRO A 38 -10.37 4.50 -5.73
C PRO A 38 -11.54 3.56 -5.38
N GLU A 39 -12.57 3.53 -6.22
CA GLU A 39 -13.74 2.65 -6.08
C GLU A 39 -13.37 1.18 -6.28
N GLU A 40 -12.50 0.87 -7.24
CA GLU A 40 -11.97 -0.50 -7.45
C GLU A 40 -11.06 -0.97 -6.31
N LEU A 41 -10.49 -0.02 -5.56
CA LEU A 41 -9.66 -0.28 -4.39
C LEU A 41 -10.47 -0.30 -3.07
N ALA A 42 -11.80 -0.10 -3.13
CA ALA A 42 -12.63 0.01 -1.94
C ALA A 42 -12.58 -1.26 -1.07
N ASP A 43 -12.59 -2.43 -1.72
CA ASP A 43 -12.55 -3.74 -1.05
C ASP A 43 -11.15 -4.15 -0.57
N TRP A 44 -10.11 -3.35 -0.83
CA TRP A 44 -8.75 -3.67 -0.42
C TRP A 44 -8.58 -3.34 1.06
N PRO A 45 -8.24 -4.32 1.92
CA PRO A 45 -7.89 -4.04 3.31
C PRO A 45 -6.71 -3.09 3.39
N ALA A 46 -6.88 -2.04 4.20
CA ALA A 46 -5.86 -1.06 4.49
C ALA A 46 -5.43 -1.19 5.94
N TYR A 47 -4.13 -1.37 6.18
CA TYR A 47 -3.55 -1.45 7.51
C TYR A 47 -2.57 -0.32 7.72
N GLN A 48 -2.60 0.30 8.90
CA GLN A 48 -1.62 1.30 9.29
C GLN A 48 -0.52 0.64 10.12
N VAL A 49 0.74 0.87 9.73
CA VAL A 49 1.93 0.42 10.43
C VAL A 49 2.90 1.58 10.53
N GLU A 50 3.09 2.09 11.76
CA GLU A 50 3.88 3.31 11.99
C GLU A 50 3.37 4.51 11.14
N GLU A 51 4.20 5.01 10.23
CA GLU A 51 3.94 6.08 9.27
C GLU A 51 3.45 5.57 7.91
N PHE A 52 3.39 4.24 7.72
CA PHE A 52 3.06 3.59 6.47
C PHE A 52 1.61 3.11 6.44
N LEU A 53 1.05 3.15 5.24
CA LEU A 53 -0.25 2.57 4.94
C LEU A 53 -0.06 1.39 3.98
N VAL A 54 -0.56 0.22 4.38
CA VAL A 54 -0.37 -1.05 3.70
C VAL A 54 -1.69 -1.46 3.06
N PHE A 55 -1.71 -1.63 1.74
CA PHE A 55 -2.86 -2.14 1.02
C PHE A 55 -2.64 -3.57 0.54
N VAL A 56 -3.63 -4.41 0.81
CA VAL A 56 -3.61 -5.82 0.40
C VAL A 56 -4.68 -6.02 -0.67
N PRO A 57 -4.32 -6.38 -1.91
CA PRO A 57 -5.31 -6.71 -2.92
C PRO A 57 -6.09 -7.98 -2.52
N PRO A 58 -7.42 -8.01 -2.67
CA PRO A 58 -8.20 -9.21 -2.42
C PRO A 58 -7.79 -10.32 -3.38
N GLY A 59 -7.68 -11.56 -2.88
CA GLY A 59 -7.34 -12.74 -3.68
C GLY A 59 -5.90 -13.22 -3.58
N PHE A 60 -5.11 -12.76 -2.59
CA PHE A 60 -3.70 -13.15 -2.40
C PHE A 60 -2.84 -12.88 -3.64
N ALA A 61 -3.08 -11.76 -4.32
CA ALA A 61 -2.11 -11.29 -5.30
C ALA A 61 -0.77 -11.15 -4.58
N ASN A 62 0.30 -11.71 -5.17
CA ASN A 62 1.67 -11.73 -4.61
C ASN A 62 2.29 -10.32 -4.49
N LEU A 63 1.48 -9.27 -4.34
CA LEU A 63 1.88 -7.88 -4.29
C LEU A 63 1.08 -7.18 -3.20
N ILE A 64 1.80 -6.59 -2.26
CA ILE A 64 1.30 -5.70 -1.23
C ILE A 64 1.87 -4.31 -1.53
N PHE A 65 1.04 -3.29 -1.39
CA PHE A 65 1.44 -1.91 -1.64
C PHE A 65 1.67 -1.19 -0.31
N LEU A 66 2.80 -0.50 -0.23
CA LEU A 66 3.24 0.30 0.89
C LEU A 66 3.24 1.77 0.47
N LEU A 67 2.45 2.60 1.16
CA LEU A 67 2.40 4.03 0.93
C LEU A 67 3.11 4.73 2.09
N SER A 68 3.94 5.70 1.75
CA SER A 68 4.58 6.62 2.67
C SER A 68 4.38 8.06 2.21
N ASP A 69 4.89 9.03 2.99
CA ASP A 69 4.95 10.42 2.53
C ASP A 69 5.86 10.56 1.29
N HIS A 70 6.91 9.74 1.21
CA HIS A 70 7.95 9.82 0.18
C HIS A 70 7.61 9.10 -1.13
N GLY A 71 6.62 8.21 -1.13
CA GLY A 71 6.24 7.48 -2.34
C GLY A 71 5.37 6.27 -2.08
N ILE A 72 5.19 5.49 -3.14
CA ILE A 72 4.47 4.21 -3.11
C ILE A 72 5.41 3.14 -3.63
N SER A 73 5.52 2.05 -2.89
CA SER A 73 6.33 0.88 -3.24
C SER A 73 5.47 -0.37 -3.18
N SER A 74 5.79 -1.37 -3.98
CA SER A 74 5.13 -2.68 -3.94
C SER A 74 6.14 -3.77 -3.59
N PHE A 75 5.74 -4.75 -2.80
CA PHE A 75 6.57 -5.92 -2.47
C PHE A 75 5.76 -7.20 -2.46
N ALA A 76 6.43 -8.32 -2.71
CA ALA A 76 5.82 -9.64 -2.63
C ALA A 76 6.07 -10.27 -1.24
N PRO A 77 5.03 -10.69 -0.51
CA PRO A 77 5.21 -11.33 0.80
C PRO A 77 5.95 -12.66 0.73
N SER A 78 6.05 -13.28 -0.45
CA SER A 78 6.85 -14.48 -0.71
C SER A 78 8.35 -14.20 -0.84
N GLU A 79 8.74 -12.97 -1.17
CA GLU A 79 10.14 -12.57 -1.41
C GLU A 79 10.70 -11.72 -0.28
N GLN A 80 9.86 -10.91 0.37
CA GLN A 80 10.26 -9.94 1.39
C GLN A 80 9.20 -9.83 2.49
N THR A 81 9.64 -9.67 3.75
CA THR A 81 8.72 -9.41 4.87
C THR A 81 8.27 -7.95 4.91
N LEU A 82 7.13 -7.68 5.55
CA LEU A 82 6.64 -6.31 5.72
C LEU A 82 7.67 -5.39 6.39
N GLU A 83 8.37 -5.86 7.41
CA GLU A 83 9.43 -5.09 8.10
C GLU A 83 10.58 -4.72 7.16
N GLN A 84 10.99 -5.65 6.29
CA GLN A 84 12.04 -5.38 5.29
C GLN A 84 11.56 -4.38 4.23
N ALA A 85 10.30 -4.47 3.80
CA ALA A 85 9.71 -3.52 2.86
C ALA A 85 9.62 -2.11 3.46
N ILE A 86 9.22 -1.99 4.73
CA ILE A 86 9.20 -0.74 5.48
C ILE A 86 10.61 -0.15 5.60
N ALA A 87 11.58 -0.97 5.99
CA ALA A 87 12.97 -0.53 6.10
C ALA A 87 13.54 -0.02 4.76
N ALA A 88 13.16 -0.64 3.64
CA ALA A 88 13.56 -0.23 2.30
C ALA A 88 12.83 1.04 1.82
N ALA A 89 11.58 1.26 2.26
CA ALA A 89 10.78 2.42 1.88
C ALA A 89 11.08 3.67 2.73
N ARG A 90 11.80 3.52 3.85
CA ARG A 90 12.27 4.66 4.64
C ARG A 90 13.38 5.42 3.88
N PRO A 91 13.40 6.76 3.97
CA PRO A 91 14.49 7.55 3.44
C PRO A 91 15.80 7.12 4.15
N GLN A 92 16.82 6.78 3.36
CA GLN A 92 18.15 6.55 3.93
C GLN A 92 18.74 7.90 4.35
N PRO A 93 19.40 7.97 5.53
CA PRO A 93 20.00 9.19 6.05
C PRO A 93 21.18 9.70 5.20
#